data_AF-K0B6V9-F1
#
_entry.id   AF-K0B6V9-F1
#
_cell.length_a   1.000
_cell.length_b   1.000
_cell.length_c   1.000
_cell.angle_alpha   90.00
_cell.angle_beta   90.00
_cell.angle_gamma   90.00
#
_symmetry.space_group_name_H-M   'P 1'
#
loop_
_entity.id
_entity.type
_entity.pdbx_description
1 polymer ?
#
loop_
_entity_poly.entity_id
_entity_poly.type
_entity_poly.pdbx_seq_one_letter_code
_entity_poly.pdbx_strand_id
1 'polypeptide(L)'
;MKKKKIQNIIIVAIAISIIGAIVGYNYSVEQNKQKGLQFGIELEQIQQDVKDLQTKFYSEKTRWKEGDITKEELLEFYDNHLKEFNETISKYDDLSPPEIFESSVELLKISSETQLLSDSEYIKWIKTGDESAKVRSDTQFQESVEYELQGLVEFYSAKTGIKNYDEDAKFEAPQSGLTQKVIQVAENMASKCDEEFKNELGEFDSDEIEVEWFNCTNEAKKWKIDHLP
;
A
#
# COMPACT_ATOMS: atom_id res chain seq x y z
N MET A 1 -25.99 32.84 -1.25
CA MET A 1 -26.15 31.47 -0.72
C MET A 1 -24.76 30.87 -0.53
N LYS A 2 -24.47 30.40 0.69
CA LYS A 2 -23.12 29.98 1.13
C LYS A 2 -22.72 28.67 0.46
N LYS A 3 -21.57 28.66 -0.23
CA LYS A 3 -20.92 27.44 -0.75
C LYS A 3 -20.54 26.55 0.44
N LYS A 4 -21.15 25.37 0.57
CA LYS A 4 -20.68 24.34 1.51
C LYS A 4 -19.41 23.74 0.90
N LYS A 5 -18.25 24.11 1.46
CA LYS A 5 -16.99 23.38 1.23
C LYS A 5 -17.20 21.97 1.78
N ILE A 6 -17.28 20.99 0.90
CA ILE A 6 -17.26 19.58 1.27
C ILE A 6 -15.85 19.33 1.79
N GLN A 7 -15.76 19.02 3.09
CA GLN A 7 -14.55 18.53 3.73
C GLN A 7 -14.27 17.14 3.14
N ASN A 8 -13.41 17.08 2.12
CA ASN A 8 -12.79 15.82 1.75
C ASN A 8 -11.93 15.38 2.93
N ILE A 9 -12.36 14.28 3.53
CA ILE A 9 -11.56 13.48 4.45
C ILE A 9 -10.41 12.93 3.61
N ILE A 10 -9.32 13.69 3.54
CA ILE A 10 -8.02 13.11 3.21
C ILE A 10 -7.71 12.27 4.44
N ILE A 11 -7.80 10.95 4.30
CA ILE A 11 -7.06 10.04 5.18
C ILE A 11 -5.60 10.30 4.81
N VAL A 12 -5.05 11.37 5.37
CA VAL A 12 -3.62 11.51 5.56
C VAL A 12 -3.35 10.39 6.55
N ALA A 13 -2.69 9.33 6.13
CA ALA A 13 -2.10 8.40 7.08
C ALA A 13 -1.17 9.26 7.97
N ILE A 14 -1.66 9.54 9.17
CA ILE A 14 -0.95 10.32 10.19
C ILE A 14 0.02 9.35 10.83
N ALA A 15 1.31 9.55 10.59
CA ALA A 15 2.34 9.07 11.52
C ALA A 15 3.62 9.91 11.56
N ILE A 16 3.63 11.14 11.04
CA ILE A 16 4.87 11.96 10.99
C ILE A 16 5.24 12.66 12.30
N SER A 17 4.43 12.56 13.34
CA SER A 17 4.71 13.28 14.60
C SER A 17 5.41 12.45 15.68
N ILE A 18 5.88 11.23 15.40
CA ILE A 18 6.20 10.27 16.49
C ILE A 18 7.64 9.71 16.46
N ILE A 19 8.41 9.88 15.35
CA ILE A 19 9.82 9.44 15.31
C ILE A 19 10.72 10.37 16.15
N GLY A 20 10.50 11.69 16.14
CA GLY A 20 11.27 12.66 16.92
C GLY A 20 11.12 12.63 18.46
N ALA A 21 10.22 11.82 19.03
CA ALA A 21 9.80 12.01 20.43
C ALA A 21 10.68 11.38 21.54
N ILE A 22 11.76 10.62 21.28
CA ILE A 22 12.56 10.08 22.41
C ILE A 22 14.07 10.08 22.13
N VAL A 23 14.74 11.15 22.56
CA VAL A 23 16.20 11.22 22.83
C VAL A 23 16.50 10.97 24.32
N GLY A 24 15.55 10.42 25.08
CA GLY A 24 15.55 10.53 26.54
C GLY A 24 15.55 9.24 27.36
N TYR A 25 16.12 8.10 26.93
CA TYR A 25 16.29 6.97 27.89
C TYR A 25 17.38 5.95 27.52
N ASN A 26 18.62 6.19 27.98
CA ASN A 26 19.48 5.27 28.75
C ASN A 26 20.90 5.83 28.83
N TYR A 27 21.40 6.06 30.05
CA TYR A 27 22.55 6.93 30.35
C TYR A 27 23.90 6.17 30.36
N SER A 28 24.20 5.39 29.32
CA SER A 28 25.50 4.73 29.18
C SER A 28 25.79 4.40 27.70
N VAL A 29 27.01 4.67 27.21
CA VAL A 29 27.56 4.41 25.85
C VAL A 29 27.33 5.51 24.78
N GLU A 30 28.28 6.44 24.63
CA GLU A 30 28.19 7.65 23.76
C GLU A 30 28.21 7.40 22.24
N GLN A 31 28.91 6.38 21.74
CA GLN A 31 29.08 6.16 20.29
C GLN A 31 27.88 5.45 19.63
N ASN A 32 27.23 4.53 20.35
CA ASN A 32 26.03 3.83 19.86
C ASN A 32 24.79 4.75 19.82
N LYS A 33 24.77 5.79 20.67
CA LYS A 33 23.71 6.81 20.67
C LYS A 33 23.71 7.68 19.43
N GLN A 34 24.90 8.08 18.96
CA GLN A 34 25.01 8.89 17.75
C GLN A 34 24.57 8.09 16.51
N LYS A 35 24.94 6.81 16.41
CA LYS A 35 24.50 5.93 15.33
C LYS A 35 22.99 5.67 15.35
N GLY A 36 22.42 5.39 16.52
CA GLY A 36 20.97 5.20 16.65
C GLY A 36 20.16 6.49 16.37
N LEU A 37 20.68 7.64 16.77
CA LEU A 37 20.09 8.94 16.45
C LEU A 37 20.16 9.24 14.96
N GLN A 38 21.32 9.00 14.33
CA GLN A 38 21.51 9.19 12.90
C GLN A 38 20.56 8.29 12.08
N PHE A 39 20.51 6.99 12.41
CA PHE A 39 19.55 6.06 11.81
C PHE A 39 18.11 6.57 11.92
N GLY A 40 17.69 7.01 13.10
CA GLY A 40 16.33 7.51 13.31
C GLY A 40 16.01 8.74 12.45
N ILE A 41 16.96 9.67 12.31
CA ILE A 41 16.83 10.87 11.46
C ILE A 41 16.76 10.49 9.99
N GLU A 42 17.62 9.58 9.52
CA GLU A 42 17.65 9.12 8.14
C GLU A 42 16.35 8.40 7.77
N LEU A 43 15.87 7.50 8.64
CA LEU A 43 14.59 6.82 8.45
C LEU A 43 13.42 7.82 8.43
N GLU A 44 13.39 8.79 9.35
CA GLU A 44 12.36 9.84 9.38
C GLU A 44 12.36 10.67 8.09
N GLN A 45 13.54 11.02 7.58
CA GLN A 45 13.67 11.76 6.32
C GLN A 45 13.12 10.94 5.15
N ILE A 46 13.42 9.64 5.08
CA ILE A 46 12.88 8.76 4.03
C ILE A 46 11.35 8.71 4.09
N GLN A 47 10.76 8.51 5.28
CA GLN A 47 9.29 8.50 5.45
C GLN A 47 8.66 9.84 5.05
N GLN A 48 9.31 10.95 5.40
CA GLN A 48 8.85 12.28 5.06
C GLN A 48 8.90 12.52 3.54
N ASP A 49 9.99 12.12 2.87
CA ASP A 49 10.15 12.20 1.42
C ASP A 49 9.06 11.37 0.71
N VAL A 50 8.82 10.13 1.15
CA VAL A 50 7.76 9.25 0.63
C VAL A 50 6.39 9.92 0.72
N LYS A 51 6.04 10.50 1.88
CA LYS A 51 4.77 11.22 2.02
C LYS A 51 4.70 12.45 1.12
N ASP A 52 5.76 13.23 1.02
CA ASP A 52 5.75 14.45 0.24
C ASP A 52 5.56 14.13 -1.25
N LEU A 53 6.17 13.05 -1.74
CA LEU A 53 5.92 12.51 -3.08
C LEU A 53 4.46 12.10 -3.26
N GLN A 54 3.89 11.29 -2.36
CA GLN A 54 2.48 10.90 -2.41
C GLN A 54 1.53 12.11 -2.38
N THR A 55 1.81 13.08 -1.50
CA THR A 55 1.02 14.30 -1.36
C THR A 55 0.98 15.08 -2.68
N LYS A 56 2.14 15.22 -3.34
CA LYS A 56 2.23 15.86 -4.66
C LYS A 56 1.49 15.05 -5.72
N PHE A 57 1.63 13.72 -5.74
CA PHE A 57 0.94 12.84 -6.68
C PHE A 57 -0.59 13.04 -6.67
N TYR A 58 -1.20 13.04 -5.48
CA TYR A 58 -2.63 13.26 -5.33
C TYR A 58 -3.06 14.72 -5.55
N SER A 59 -2.16 15.68 -5.29
CA SER A 59 -2.40 17.09 -5.63
C SER A 59 -2.49 17.27 -7.15
N GLU A 60 -1.55 16.73 -7.92
CA GLU A 60 -1.57 16.83 -9.39
C GLU A 60 -2.75 16.09 -10.00
N LYS A 61 -3.12 14.92 -9.45
CA LYS A 61 -4.38 14.24 -9.78
C LYS A 61 -5.60 15.15 -9.62
N THR A 62 -5.63 15.95 -8.56
CA THR A 62 -6.75 16.86 -8.28
C THR A 62 -6.76 18.02 -9.27
N ARG A 63 -5.60 18.64 -9.51
CA ARG A 63 -5.44 19.72 -10.51
C ARG A 63 -5.90 19.26 -11.89
N TRP A 64 -5.55 18.05 -12.32
CA TRP A 64 -6.02 17.48 -13.58
C TRP A 64 -7.54 17.31 -13.61
N LYS A 65 -8.15 16.76 -12.54
CA LYS A 65 -9.61 16.62 -12.43
C LYS A 65 -10.36 17.95 -12.45
N GLU A 66 -9.75 19.00 -11.89
CA GLU A 66 -10.30 20.36 -11.87
C GLU A 66 -10.09 21.10 -13.20
N GLY A 67 -9.27 20.55 -14.10
CA GLY A 67 -8.96 21.13 -15.40
C GLY A 67 -7.84 22.16 -15.37
N ASP A 68 -7.08 22.25 -14.27
CA ASP A 68 -5.96 23.18 -14.09
C ASP A 68 -4.71 22.75 -14.86
N ILE A 69 -4.59 21.47 -15.18
CA ILE A 69 -3.53 20.90 -16.03
C ILE A 69 -4.12 19.91 -17.03
N THR A 70 -3.42 19.76 -18.16
CA THR A 70 -3.73 18.79 -19.21
C THR A 70 -3.34 17.37 -18.80
N LYS A 71 -3.82 16.38 -19.57
CA LYS A 71 -3.42 14.97 -19.36
C LYS A 71 -1.93 14.78 -19.65
N GLU A 72 -1.41 15.49 -20.65
CA GLU A 72 -0.02 15.44 -21.06
C GLU A 72 0.91 15.96 -19.95
N GLU A 73 0.58 17.13 -19.36
CA GLU A 73 1.31 17.69 -18.21
C GLU A 73 1.28 16.76 -16.99
N LEU A 74 0.12 16.15 -16.71
CA LEU A 74 0.00 15.17 -15.62
C LEU A 74 0.92 13.96 -15.83
N LEU A 75 0.95 13.41 -17.05
CA LEU A 75 1.77 12.24 -17.37
C LEU A 75 3.26 12.54 -17.32
N GLU A 76 3.70 13.72 -17.75
CA GLU A 76 5.09 14.17 -17.61
C GLU A 76 5.49 14.28 -16.13
N PHE A 77 4.63 14.87 -15.29
CA PHE A 77 4.84 14.93 -13.85
C PHE A 77 4.95 13.51 -13.26
N TYR A 78 4.03 12.62 -13.62
CA TYR A 78 4.01 11.24 -13.12
C TYR A 78 5.23 10.41 -13.52
N ASP A 79 5.76 10.59 -14.73
CA ASP A 79 6.98 9.89 -15.13
C ASP A 79 8.21 10.35 -14.32
N ASN A 80 8.24 11.61 -13.85
CA ASN A 80 9.28 12.09 -12.92
C ASN A 80 9.04 11.63 -11.49
N HIS A 81 7.78 11.65 -11.02
CA HIS A 81 7.39 11.13 -9.71
C HIS A 81 7.88 9.69 -9.50
N LEU A 82 7.67 8.79 -10.46
CA LEU A 82 8.13 7.40 -10.33
C LEU A 82 9.65 7.28 -10.15
N LYS A 83 10.44 8.15 -10.79
CA LYS A 83 11.91 8.18 -10.64
C LYS A 83 12.31 8.67 -9.26
N GLU A 84 11.78 9.82 -8.83
CA GLU A 84 12.07 10.42 -7.51
C GLU A 84 11.66 9.48 -6.37
N PHE A 85 10.55 8.77 -6.54
CA PHE A 85 10.07 7.79 -5.57
C PHE A 85 10.99 6.58 -5.49
N ASN A 86 11.41 6.03 -6.64
CA ASN A 86 12.36 4.93 -6.67
C ASN A 86 13.72 5.31 -6.06
N GLU A 87 14.22 6.53 -6.33
CA GLU A 87 15.41 7.08 -5.68
C GLU A 87 15.24 7.21 -4.16
N THR A 88 14.05 7.63 -3.70
CA THR A 88 13.74 7.70 -2.27
C THR A 88 13.73 6.31 -1.62
N ILE A 89 13.14 5.30 -2.29
CA ILE A 89 13.15 3.91 -1.82
C ILE A 89 14.58 3.36 -1.72
N SER A 90 15.46 3.67 -2.67
CA SER A 90 16.85 3.16 -2.60
C SER A 90 17.61 3.61 -1.35
N LYS A 91 17.20 4.71 -0.71
CA LYS A 91 17.82 5.19 0.54
C LYS A 91 17.62 4.23 1.72
N TYR A 92 16.61 3.34 1.67
CA TYR A 92 16.47 2.30 2.70
C TYR A 92 17.66 1.34 2.72
N ASP A 93 18.27 1.06 1.57
CA ASP A 93 19.40 0.14 1.45
C ASP A 93 20.69 0.71 2.05
N ASP A 94 20.76 2.03 2.17
CA ASP A 94 21.88 2.74 2.80
C ASP A 94 21.74 2.84 4.33
N LEU A 95 20.57 2.49 4.89
CA LEU A 95 20.36 2.49 6.32
C LEU A 95 21.19 1.40 7.00
N SER A 96 21.71 1.72 8.18
CA SER A 96 22.35 0.75 9.08
C SER A 96 21.53 0.61 10.36
N PRO A 97 20.33 -0.01 10.30
CA PRO A 97 19.48 -0.15 11.47
C PRO A 97 20.16 -1.04 12.54
N PRO A 98 19.97 -0.76 13.84
CA PRO A 98 20.21 -1.74 14.87
C PRO A 98 19.32 -2.98 14.64
N GLU A 99 19.82 -4.18 14.96
CA GLU A 99 19.14 -5.47 14.73
C GLU A 99 17.66 -5.47 15.15
N ILE A 100 17.35 -4.89 16.31
CA ILE A 100 15.97 -4.82 16.84
C ILE A 100 14.99 -4.03 15.95
N PHE A 101 15.48 -3.20 15.02
CA PHE A 101 14.69 -2.37 14.11
C PHE A 101 14.68 -2.90 12.67
N GLU A 102 15.46 -3.93 12.31
CA GLU A 102 15.55 -4.44 10.93
C GLU A 102 14.18 -4.79 10.34
N SER A 103 13.35 -5.53 11.08
CA SER A 103 12.00 -5.89 10.63
C SER A 103 11.10 -4.69 10.38
N SER A 104 11.22 -3.64 11.19
CA SER A 104 10.44 -2.41 11.01
C SER A 104 10.87 -1.65 9.75
N VAL A 105 12.18 -1.59 9.49
CA VAL A 105 12.73 -0.93 8.29
C VAL A 105 12.32 -1.70 7.04
N GLU A 106 12.38 -3.02 7.06
CA GLU A 106 11.95 -3.87 5.95
C GLU A 106 10.47 -3.66 5.61
N LEU A 107 9.58 -3.64 6.61
CA LEU A 107 8.14 -3.39 6.40
C LEU A 107 7.86 -2.00 5.83
N LEU A 108 8.58 -0.98 6.30
CA LEU A 108 8.45 0.39 5.80
C LEU A 108 8.97 0.51 4.36
N LYS A 109 10.03 -0.21 4.01
CA LYS A 109 10.53 -0.32 2.64
C LYS A 109 9.49 -1.00 1.74
N ILE A 110 8.98 -2.17 2.13
CA ILE A 110 7.94 -2.91 1.39
C ILE A 110 6.69 -2.04 1.20
N SER A 111 6.28 -1.28 2.21
CA SER A 111 5.20 -0.30 2.08
C SER A 111 5.50 0.70 0.96
N SER A 112 6.67 1.32 0.98
CA SER A 112 7.07 2.34 0.00
C SER A 112 7.14 1.77 -1.43
N GLU A 113 7.68 0.56 -1.60
CA GLU A 113 7.70 -0.17 -2.87
C GLU A 113 6.28 -0.47 -3.36
N THR A 114 5.38 -0.87 -2.46
CA THR A 114 3.98 -1.14 -2.80
C THR A 114 3.23 0.14 -3.20
N GLN A 115 3.53 1.28 -2.57
CA GLN A 115 3.02 2.60 -3.00
C GLN A 115 3.48 2.94 -4.42
N LEU A 116 4.75 2.71 -4.74
CA LEU A 116 5.28 2.93 -6.09
C LEU A 116 4.57 2.06 -7.15
N LEU A 117 4.33 0.79 -6.82
CA LEU A 117 3.57 -0.12 -7.70
C LEU A 117 2.14 0.38 -7.93
N SER A 118 1.47 0.81 -6.84
CA SER A 118 0.14 1.42 -6.91
C SER A 118 0.12 2.62 -7.86
N ASP A 119 1.09 3.53 -7.72
CA ASP A 119 1.16 4.74 -8.55
C ASP A 119 1.41 4.38 -10.03
N SER A 120 2.27 3.40 -10.30
CA SER A 120 2.52 2.89 -11.65
C SER A 120 1.26 2.33 -12.31
N GLU A 121 0.49 1.50 -11.59
CA GLU A 121 -0.79 0.97 -12.11
C GLU A 121 -1.85 2.07 -12.28
N TYR A 122 -1.88 3.08 -11.41
CA TYR A 122 -2.73 4.26 -11.58
C TYR A 122 -2.39 5.02 -12.86
N ILE A 123 -1.10 5.25 -13.11
CA ILE A 123 -0.60 5.92 -14.32
C ILE A 123 -0.98 5.11 -15.56
N LYS A 124 -0.85 3.78 -15.51
CA LYS A 124 -1.27 2.89 -16.58
C LYS A 124 -2.77 3.03 -16.87
N TRP A 125 -3.63 3.07 -15.85
CA TRP A 125 -5.05 3.33 -16.01
C TRP A 125 -5.29 4.69 -16.69
N ILE A 126 -4.62 5.76 -16.27
CA ILE A 126 -4.74 7.08 -16.93
C ILE A 126 -4.32 7.02 -18.40
N LYS A 127 -3.22 6.33 -18.72
CA LYS A 127 -2.72 6.19 -20.09
C LYS A 127 -3.68 5.40 -20.99
N THR A 128 -4.25 4.31 -20.47
CA THR A 128 -4.91 3.27 -21.30
C THR A 128 -6.42 3.13 -21.11
N GLY A 129 -6.96 3.57 -19.97
CA GLY A 129 -8.33 3.27 -19.55
C GLY A 129 -8.55 1.85 -19.02
N ASP A 130 -7.49 1.08 -18.77
CA ASP A 130 -7.57 -0.28 -18.23
C ASP A 130 -8.07 -0.28 -16.77
N GLU A 131 -9.36 -0.57 -16.56
CA GLU A 131 -9.95 -0.61 -15.22
C GLU A 131 -9.33 -1.70 -14.33
N SER A 132 -8.72 -2.75 -14.88
CA SER A 132 -8.00 -3.73 -14.06
C SER A 132 -6.75 -3.12 -13.42
N ALA A 133 -6.06 -2.23 -14.12
CA ALA A 133 -4.92 -1.47 -13.59
C ALA A 133 -5.37 -0.56 -12.43
N LYS A 134 -6.54 0.07 -12.54
CA LYS A 134 -7.11 0.88 -11.47
C LYS A 134 -7.41 0.05 -10.21
N VAL A 135 -8.04 -1.12 -10.37
CA VAL A 135 -8.33 -2.04 -9.26
C VAL A 135 -7.03 -2.49 -8.57
N ARG A 136 -5.99 -2.83 -9.35
CA ARG A 136 -4.67 -3.18 -8.81
C ARG A 136 -4.06 -2.04 -8.03
N SER A 137 -4.08 -0.83 -8.58
CA SER A 137 -3.61 0.38 -7.91
C SER A 137 -4.30 0.60 -6.56
N ASP A 138 -5.64 0.62 -6.55
CA ASP A 138 -6.41 0.82 -5.31
C ASP A 138 -6.12 -0.28 -4.27
N THR A 139 -5.88 -1.50 -4.72
CA THR A 139 -5.55 -2.64 -3.84
C THR A 139 -4.14 -2.51 -3.25
N GLN A 140 -3.14 -2.26 -4.09
CA GLN A 140 -1.75 -2.05 -3.69
C GLN A 140 -1.63 -0.86 -2.75
N PHE A 141 -2.38 0.22 -2.98
CA PHE A 141 -2.42 1.36 -2.05
C PHE A 141 -2.86 0.93 -0.66
N GLN A 142 -3.94 0.15 -0.53
CA GLN A 142 -4.38 -0.34 0.78
C GLN A 142 -3.33 -1.23 1.45
N GLU A 143 -2.69 -2.12 0.69
CA GLU A 143 -1.64 -3.01 1.22
C GLU A 143 -0.43 -2.23 1.72
N SER A 144 -0.06 -1.18 0.99
CA SER A 144 1.04 -0.33 1.41
C SER A 144 0.77 0.32 2.77
N VAL A 145 -0.47 0.73 3.03
CA VAL A 145 -0.90 1.28 4.33
C VAL A 145 -0.86 0.19 5.40
N GLU A 146 -1.25 -1.04 5.07
CA GLU A 146 -1.15 -2.18 6.00
C GLU A 146 0.30 -2.47 6.39
N TYR A 147 1.23 -2.49 5.44
CA TYR A 147 2.66 -2.65 5.70
C TYR A 147 3.24 -1.47 6.49
N GLU A 148 2.84 -0.23 6.18
CA GLU A 148 3.27 0.96 6.91
C GLU A 148 2.88 0.87 8.38
N LEU A 149 1.61 0.55 8.65
CA LEU A 149 1.09 0.40 10.00
C LEU A 149 1.82 -0.71 10.77
N GLN A 150 2.07 -1.86 10.13
CA GLN A 150 2.83 -2.94 10.74
C GLN A 150 4.28 -2.50 11.04
N GLY A 151 4.96 -1.87 10.09
CA GLY A 151 6.31 -1.34 10.27
C GLY A 151 6.39 -0.32 11.42
N LEU A 152 5.40 0.56 11.54
CA LEU A 152 5.30 1.51 12.64
C LEU A 152 5.08 0.81 13.99
N VAL A 153 4.16 -0.16 14.07
CA VAL A 153 3.93 -0.94 15.30
C VAL A 153 5.21 -1.66 15.74
N GLU A 154 5.91 -2.26 14.79
CA GLU A 154 7.18 -2.94 15.01
C GLU A 154 8.26 -1.97 15.53
N PHE A 155 8.39 -0.81 14.87
CA PHE A 155 9.30 0.24 15.29
C PHE A 155 9.03 0.70 16.74
N TYR A 156 7.77 0.93 17.11
CA TYR A 156 7.42 1.33 18.48
C TYR A 156 7.63 0.21 19.51
N SER A 157 7.39 -1.04 19.14
CA SER A 157 7.61 -2.19 20.01
C SER A 157 9.09 -2.37 20.32
N ALA A 158 9.95 -2.22 19.32
CA ALA A 158 11.40 -2.20 19.48
C ALA A 158 11.86 -1.00 20.33
N LYS A 159 11.32 0.21 20.04
CA LYS A 159 11.65 1.44 20.77
C LYS A 159 11.29 1.40 22.26
N THR A 160 10.18 0.75 22.61
CA THR A 160 9.69 0.67 24.00
C THR A 160 10.25 -0.52 24.79
N GLY A 161 11.06 -1.38 24.15
CA GLY A 161 11.64 -2.56 24.79
C GLY A 161 10.62 -3.66 25.09
N ILE A 162 9.47 -3.66 24.39
CA ILE A 162 8.44 -4.70 24.53
C ILE A 162 8.88 -5.98 23.80
N LYS A 163 9.71 -5.86 22.75
CA LYS A 163 10.43 -6.99 22.14
C LYS A 163 11.71 -7.28 22.91
N ASN A 164 11.72 -8.38 23.67
CA ASN A 164 12.96 -9.04 24.10
C ASN A 164 13.27 -10.15 23.10
N TYR A 165 14.32 -10.00 22.29
CA TYR A 165 14.83 -11.05 21.41
C TYR A 165 15.56 -12.10 22.26
N ASP A 166 14.80 -13.02 22.85
CA ASP A 166 15.32 -14.27 23.42
C ASP A 166 14.97 -15.49 22.54
N GLU A 167 14.41 -15.30 21.33
CA GLU A 167 14.07 -16.42 20.44
C GLU A 167 14.51 -16.18 18.99
N ASP A 168 15.12 -17.22 18.41
CA ASP A 168 15.71 -17.37 17.07
C ASP A 168 14.73 -17.22 15.88
N ALA A 169 13.62 -16.49 16.05
CA ALA A 169 12.61 -16.29 15.01
C ALA A 169 13.07 -15.19 14.03
N LYS A 170 13.67 -15.60 12.90
CA LYS A 170 13.86 -14.71 11.75
C LYS A 170 12.50 -14.17 11.31
N PHE A 171 12.40 -12.85 11.16
CA PHE A 171 11.23 -12.21 10.58
C PHE A 171 10.96 -12.77 9.19
N GLU A 172 9.73 -13.22 8.96
CA GLU A 172 9.21 -13.55 7.63
C GLU A 172 8.14 -12.52 7.28
N ALA A 173 8.27 -11.88 6.12
CA ALA A 173 7.29 -10.89 5.67
C ALA A 173 5.89 -11.54 5.56
N PRO A 174 4.82 -10.83 5.93
CA PRO A 174 3.47 -11.35 5.80
C PRO A 174 3.19 -11.77 4.35
N GLN A 175 2.61 -12.96 4.15
CA GLN A 175 1.99 -13.31 2.88
C GLN A 175 0.83 -12.32 2.65
N SER A 176 0.97 -11.47 1.64
CA SER A 176 0.16 -10.27 1.39
C SER A 176 -1.36 -10.49 1.52
N GLY A 177 -2.07 -9.49 2.05
CA GLY A 177 -3.53 -9.39 2.02
C GLY A 177 -4.12 -9.49 0.59
N LEU A 178 -3.30 -9.33 -0.45
CA LEU A 178 -3.62 -9.55 -1.87
C LEU A 178 -4.23 -10.93 -2.11
N THR A 179 -3.67 -11.98 -1.49
CA THR A 179 -4.21 -13.33 -1.64
C THR A 179 -5.63 -13.42 -1.10
N GLN A 180 -5.90 -12.83 0.07
CA GLN A 180 -7.24 -12.81 0.65
C GLN A 180 -8.21 -11.90 -0.13
N LYS A 181 -7.78 -10.73 -0.62
CA LYS A 181 -8.61 -9.82 -1.41
C LYS A 181 -8.94 -10.40 -2.79
N VAL A 182 -7.97 -11.04 -3.46
CA VAL A 182 -8.18 -11.74 -4.74
C VAL A 182 -9.12 -12.94 -4.55
N ILE A 183 -8.96 -13.69 -3.45
CA ILE A 183 -9.92 -14.74 -3.08
C ILE A 183 -11.31 -14.14 -2.88
N GLN A 184 -11.44 -13.06 -2.11
CA GLN A 184 -12.72 -12.43 -1.81
C GLN A 184 -13.42 -11.86 -3.05
N VAL A 185 -12.69 -11.23 -3.97
CA VAL A 185 -13.26 -10.73 -5.24
C VAL A 185 -13.72 -11.89 -6.11
N ALA A 186 -12.93 -12.95 -6.23
CA ALA A 186 -13.33 -14.14 -6.98
C ALA A 186 -14.55 -14.84 -6.36
N GLU A 187 -14.65 -14.87 -5.03
CA GLU A 187 -15.83 -15.38 -4.31
C GLU A 187 -17.07 -14.53 -4.56
N ASN A 188 -16.94 -13.20 -4.54
CA ASN A 188 -18.05 -12.29 -4.86
C ASN A 188 -18.50 -12.45 -6.33
N MET A 189 -17.57 -12.65 -7.27
CA MET A 189 -17.90 -12.92 -8.67
C MET A 189 -18.66 -14.24 -8.81
N ALA A 190 -18.22 -15.30 -8.11
CA ALA A 190 -18.90 -16.59 -8.12
C ALA A 190 -20.30 -16.49 -7.46
N SER A 191 -20.44 -15.76 -6.35
CA SER A 191 -21.73 -15.50 -5.70
C SER A 191 -22.68 -14.75 -6.61
N LYS A 192 -22.18 -13.82 -7.42
CA LYS A 192 -22.99 -13.10 -8.40
C LYS A 192 -23.49 -14.01 -9.53
N CYS A 193 -22.67 -14.99 -9.95
CA CYS A 193 -23.14 -16.03 -10.88
C CYS A 193 -24.28 -16.86 -10.25
N ASP A 194 -24.19 -17.19 -8.95
CA ASP A 194 -25.26 -17.88 -8.26
C ASP A 194 -26.56 -17.06 -8.23
N GLU A 195 -26.49 -15.76 -7.91
CA GLU A 195 -27.65 -14.85 -7.90
C GLU A 195 -28.30 -14.68 -9.28
N GLU A 196 -27.51 -14.73 -10.35
CA GLU A 196 -27.97 -14.48 -11.71
C GLU A 196 -28.62 -15.71 -12.37
N PHE A 197 -28.10 -16.91 -12.08
CA PHE A 197 -28.49 -18.13 -12.81
C PHE A 197 -29.23 -19.17 -11.96
N LYS A 198 -29.20 -19.10 -10.62
CA LYS A 198 -29.99 -20.00 -9.77
C LYS A 198 -31.29 -19.35 -9.33
N ASN A 199 -32.35 -20.15 -9.27
CA ASN A 199 -33.64 -19.71 -8.78
C ASN A 199 -33.65 -19.63 -7.23
N GLU A 200 -34.78 -19.20 -6.65
CA GLU A 200 -34.94 -19.02 -5.20
C GLU A 200 -34.74 -20.31 -4.37
N LEU A 201 -34.81 -21.48 -5.01
CA LEU A 201 -34.55 -22.79 -4.40
C LEU A 201 -33.09 -23.23 -4.56
N GLY A 202 -32.25 -22.45 -5.26
CA GLY A 202 -30.87 -22.77 -5.57
C GLY A 202 -30.70 -23.75 -6.74
N GLU A 203 -31.76 -23.96 -7.52
CA GLU A 203 -31.80 -24.88 -8.65
C GLU A 203 -31.69 -24.14 -9.99
N PHE A 204 -31.42 -24.88 -11.08
CA PHE A 204 -31.37 -24.35 -12.43
C PHE A 204 -32.70 -24.59 -13.16
N ASP A 205 -33.20 -23.56 -13.85
CA ASP A 205 -34.46 -23.67 -14.58
C ASP A 205 -34.32 -24.43 -15.92
N SER A 206 -33.08 -24.65 -16.39
CA SER A 206 -32.76 -25.50 -17.55
C SER A 206 -31.29 -25.93 -17.59
N ASP A 207 -30.99 -26.98 -18.35
CA ASP A 207 -29.62 -27.43 -18.63
C ASP A 207 -28.77 -26.34 -19.34
N GLU A 208 -29.40 -25.47 -20.13
CA GLU A 208 -28.71 -24.36 -20.81
C GLU A 208 -28.23 -23.30 -19.80
N ILE A 209 -29.08 -22.97 -18.81
CA ILE A 209 -28.74 -22.06 -17.71
C ILE A 209 -27.64 -22.64 -16.81
N GLU A 210 -27.65 -23.97 -16.57
CA GLU A 210 -26.58 -24.64 -15.83
C GLU A 210 -25.21 -24.50 -16.54
N VAL A 211 -25.19 -24.62 -17.87
CA VAL A 211 -23.97 -24.43 -18.67
C VAL A 211 -23.48 -22.98 -18.63
N GLU A 212 -24.37 -22.00 -18.70
CA GLU A 212 -24.03 -20.59 -18.58
C GLU A 212 -23.46 -20.23 -17.20
N TRP A 213 -24.09 -20.72 -16.13
CA TRP A 213 -23.58 -20.60 -14.77
C TRP A 213 -22.17 -21.21 -14.62
N PHE A 214 -21.95 -22.38 -15.21
CA PHE A 214 -20.65 -23.06 -15.18
C PHE A 214 -19.57 -22.24 -15.88
N ASN A 215 -19.88 -21.59 -17.00
CA ASN A 215 -18.97 -20.69 -17.68
C ASN A 215 -18.65 -19.45 -16.84
N CYS A 216 -19.67 -18.80 -16.25
CA CYS A 216 -19.51 -17.64 -15.37
C CYS A 216 -18.60 -17.95 -14.17
N THR A 217 -18.83 -19.08 -13.48
CA THR A 217 -17.99 -19.49 -12.34
C THR A 217 -16.57 -19.87 -12.75
N ASN A 218 -16.37 -20.42 -13.96
CA ASN A 218 -15.03 -20.67 -14.49
C ASN A 218 -14.28 -19.37 -14.81
N GLU A 219 -14.96 -18.33 -15.27
CA GLU A 219 -14.35 -17.01 -15.45
C GLU A 219 -13.90 -16.42 -14.11
N ALA A 220 -14.70 -16.53 -13.05
CA ALA A 220 -14.30 -16.11 -11.70
C ALA A 220 -13.07 -16.88 -11.18
N LYS A 221 -13.02 -18.20 -11.41
CA LYS A 221 -11.86 -19.04 -11.05
C LYS A 221 -10.62 -18.67 -11.84
N LYS A 222 -10.77 -18.47 -13.16
CA LYS A 222 -9.67 -18.06 -14.04
C LYS A 222 -9.15 -16.69 -13.62
N TRP A 223 -10.04 -15.73 -13.36
CA TRP A 223 -9.69 -14.42 -12.85
C TRP A 223 -8.89 -14.53 -11.55
N LYS A 224 -9.33 -15.38 -10.60
CA LYS A 224 -8.57 -15.64 -9.36
C LYS A 224 -7.15 -16.10 -9.65
N ILE A 225 -6.97 -17.11 -10.52
CA ILE A 225 -5.66 -17.67 -10.86
C ILE A 225 -4.77 -16.61 -11.52
N ASP A 226 -5.34 -15.81 -12.42
CA ASP A 226 -4.61 -14.77 -13.16
C ASP A 226 -4.19 -13.57 -12.29
N HIS A 227 -4.74 -13.46 -11.07
CA HIS A 227 -4.56 -12.30 -10.18
C HIS A 227 -4.03 -12.65 -8.79
N LEU A 228 -3.83 -13.93 -8.47
CA LEU A 228 -3.11 -14.35 -7.26
C LEU A 228 -1.62 -13.98 -7.41
N PRO A 229 -0.95 -13.49 -6.35
CA PRO A 229 0.48 -13.19 -6.36
C PRO A 229 1.37 -14.44 -6.50
#